data_AF-A0A355GA12-F1
#
_entry.id   AF-A0A355GA12-F1
#
_cell.length_a   1.000
_cell.length_b   1.000
_cell.length_c   1.000
_cell.angle_alpha   90.00
_cell.angle_beta   90.00
_cell.angle_gamma   90.00
#
_symmetry.space_group_name_H-M   'P 1'
#
loop_
_entity.id
_entity.type
_entity.pdbx_description
1 polymer ?
#
loop_
_entity_poly.entity_id
_entity_poly.type
_entity_poly.pdbx_seq_one_letter_code
_entity_poly.pdbx_strand_id
1 'polypeptide(L)'
;NIERELLTYYQGLSSAIFINSRNKKIDTSGFTCKLTKATPVDPQKIYPEGLTEYAATVNWTEPFVTQKPQTLKLIIQTWTDKATGNGYLFVCVSPQDLKADIWQSMRNIRDTFYRNLQK
;
A
#
# COMPACT_ATOMS: atom_id res chain seq x y z
N ASN A 1 -4.41 -2.39 -15.07
CA ASN A 1 -4.78 -3.27 -13.94
C ASN A 1 -3.91 -2.85 -12.76
N ILE A 2 -4.51 -2.51 -11.61
CA ILE A 2 -3.82 -1.95 -10.42
C ILE A 2 -2.66 -2.86 -9.96
N GLU A 3 -2.83 -4.18 -10.01
CA GLU A 3 -1.79 -5.14 -9.61
C GLU A 3 -0.50 -4.97 -10.42
N ARG A 4 -0.63 -4.83 -11.75
CA ARG A 4 0.49 -4.62 -12.66
C ARG A 4 1.19 -3.29 -12.39
N GLU A 5 0.43 -2.21 -12.21
CA GLU A 5 1.02 -0.89 -11.94
C GLU A 5 1.74 -0.86 -10.59
N LEU A 6 1.19 -1.54 -9.57
CA LEU A 6 1.85 -1.69 -8.26
C LEU A 6 3.16 -2.46 -8.38
N LEU A 7 3.18 -3.56 -9.14
CA LEU A 7 4.41 -4.32 -9.41
C LEU A 7 5.45 -3.44 -10.13
N THR A 8 5.05 -2.77 -11.21
CA THR A 8 5.93 -1.86 -11.97
C THR A 8 6.53 -0.77 -11.08
N TYR A 9 5.72 -0.19 -10.18
CA TYR A 9 6.19 0.80 -9.22
C TYR A 9 7.30 0.25 -8.32
N TYR A 10 7.11 -0.92 -7.70
CA TYR A 10 8.12 -1.50 -6.81
C TYR A 10 9.38 -1.95 -7.54
N GLN A 11 9.25 -2.48 -8.77
CA GLN A 11 10.39 -2.82 -9.64
C GLN A 11 11.19 -1.56 -10.00
N GLY A 12 10.50 -0.50 -10.43
CA GLY A 12 11.12 0.78 -10.79
C GLY A 12 11.80 1.44 -9.60
N LEU A 13 11.12 1.49 -8.45
CA LEU A 13 11.66 2.09 -7.22
C LEU A 13 12.94 1.38 -6.77
N SER A 14 12.93 0.05 -6.69
CA SER A 14 14.11 -0.72 -6.27
C SER A 14 15.25 -0.52 -7.28
N SER A 15 14.97 -0.63 -8.58
CA SER A 15 15.98 -0.43 -9.63
C SER A 15 16.61 0.97 -9.57
N ALA A 16 15.78 2.01 -9.43
CA ALA A 16 16.25 3.40 -9.39
C ALA A 16 17.16 3.68 -8.20
N ILE A 17 16.79 3.20 -7.00
CA ILE A 17 17.59 3.43 -5.79
C ILE A 17 18.91 2.65 -5.84
N PHE A 18 18.90 1.39 -6.30
CA PHE A 18 20.13 0.60 -6.45
C PHE A 18 21.08 1.22 -7.49
N ILE A 19 20.56 1.70 -8.61
CA ILE A 19 21.37 2.36 -9.64
C ILE A 19 21.92 3.70 -9.12
N ASN A 20 21.03 4.59 -8.66
CA ASN A 20 21.39 5.99 -8.39
C ASN A 20 22.13 6.18 -7.07
N SER A 21 21.81 5.39 -6.03
CA SER A 21 22.37 5.58 -4.68
C SER A 21 23.41 4.54 -4.29
N ARG A 22 23.41 3.39 -4.96
CA ARG A 22 24.32 2.27 -4.61
C ARG A 22 25.29 1.91 -5.73
N ASN A 23 25.15 2.49 -6.93
CA ASN A 23 25.92 2.15 -8.13
C ASN A 23 25.93 0.63 -8.41
N LYS A 24 24.79 -0.02 -8.16
CA LYS A 24 24.60 -1.47 -8.33
C LYS A 24 23.37 -1.72 -9.18
N LYS A 25 23.43 -2.75 -10.03
CA LYS A 25 22.25 -3.27 -10.71
C LYS A 25 21.58 -4.31 -9.81
N ILE A 26 20.26 -4.33 -9.83
CA ILE A 26 19.45 -5.36 -9.19
C ILE A 26 18.57 -6.02 -10.25
N ASP A 27 18.43 -7.34 -10.15
CA ASP A 27 17.43 -8.06 -10.91
C ASP A 27 16.07 -7.97 -10.20
N THR A 28 15.09 -7.36 -10.85
CA THR A 28 13.72 -7.18 -10.35
C THR A 28 12.71 -8.10 -11.02
N SER A 29 13.17 -8.99 -11.92
CA SER A 29 12.31 -9.93 -12.65
C SER A 29 11.59 -10.92 -11.72
N GLY A 30 12.19 -11.24 -10.57
CA GLY A 30 11.61 -12.08 -9.53
C GLY A 30 10.61 -11.38 -8.61
N PHE A 31 10.36 -10.08 -8.78
CA PHE A 31 9.39 -9.37 -7.95
C PHE A 31 7.98 -9.81 -8.32
N THR A 32 7.11 -9.95 -7.31
CA THR A 32 5.72 -10.35 -7.54
C THR A 32 4.77 -9.47 -6.74
N CYS A 33 3.59 -9.27 -7.29
CA CYS A 33 2.49 -8.60 -6.61
C CYS A 33 1.25 -9.46 -6.75
N LYS A 34 0.57 -9.72 -5.64
CA LYS A 34 -0.75 -10.35 -5.61
C LYS A 34 -1.73 -9.38 -4.98
N LEU A 35 -2.76 -9.00 -5.72
CA LEU A 35 -3.81 -8.08 -5.31
C LEU A 35 -5.14 -8.83 -5.25
N THR A 36 -5.85 -8.65 -4.14
CA THR A 36 -7.20 -9.22 -3.96
C THR A 36 -8.14 -8.12 -3.48
N LYS A 37 -9.30 -8.01 -4.10
CA LYS A 37 -10.37 -7.14 -3.59
C LYS A 37 -10.79 -7.64 -2.20
N ALA A 38 -10.87 -6.73 -1.24
CA ALA A 38 -11.24 -7.02 0.14
C ALA A 38 -12.58 -6.36 0.48
N THR A 39 -13.28 -6.91 1.46
CA THR A 39 -14.46 -6.25 2.04
C THR A 39 -13.98 -5.36 3.18
N PRO A 40 -14.13 -4.03 3.08
CA PRO A 40 -13.73 -3.13 4.15
C PRO A 40 -14.55 -3.40 5.41
N VAL A 41 -13.86 -3.48 6.55
CA VAL A 41 -14.50 -3.60 7.88
C VAL A 41 -14.58 -2.20 8.49
N ASP A 42 -15.80 -1.69 8.65
CA ASP A 42 -16.08 -0.35 9.18
C ASP A 42 -17.19 -0.37 10.25
N PRO A 43 -16.88 -0.83 11.47
CA PRO A 43 -17.87 -0.90 12.54
C PRO A 43 -18.32 0.50 13.01
N GLN A 44 -17.51 1.52 12.75
CA GLN A 44 -17.76 2.90 13.19
C GLN A 44 -18.52 3.72 12.15
N LYS A 45 -18.75 3.18 10.95
CA LYS A 45 -19.42 3.84 9.81
C LYS A 45 -18.78 5.18 9.44
N ILE A 46 -17.45 5.22 9.45
CA ILE A 46 -16.66 6.42 9.15
C ILE A 46 -16.09 6.41 7.72
N TYR A 47 -16.14 5.29 7.01
CA TYR A 47 -15.60 5.21 5.66
C TYR A 47 -16.48 5.98 4.66
N PRO A 48 -15.85 6.61 3.65
CA PRO A 48 -16.57 7.33 2.62
C PRO A 48 -17.40 6.39 1.74
N GLU A 49 -18.47 6.92 1.18
CA GLU A 49 -19.32 6.18 0.25
C GLU A 49 -18.51 5.76 -1.00
N GLY A 50 -18.78 4.56 -1.51
CA GLY A 50 -18.10 4.04 -2.71
C GLY A 50 -16.65 3.59 -2.49
N LEU A 51 -16.18 3.54 -1.23
CA LEU A 51 -14.85 3.01 -0.90
C LEU A 51 -14.69 1.57 -1.36
N THR A 52 -13.61 1.34 -2.10
CA THR A 52 -13.12 0.00 -2.46
C THR A 52 -11.83 -0.27 -1.71
N GLU A 53 -11.73 -1.45 -1.10
CA GLU A 53 -10.53 -1.91 -0.43
C GLU A 53 -9.88 -3.07 -1.21
N TYR A 54 -8.56 -3.09 -1.22
CA TYR A 54 -7.75 -4.19 -1.72
C TYR A 54 -6.70 -4.57 -0.67
N ALA A 55 -6.48 -5.87 -0.52
CA ALA A 55 -5.31 -6.40 0.15
C ALA A 55 -4.27 -6.77 -0.89
N ALA A 56 -3.02 -6.36 -0.71
CA ALA A 56 -1.92 -6.71 -1.60
C ALA A 56 -0.76 -7.35 -0.83
N THR A 57 -0.05 -8.26 -1.50
CA THR A 57 1.22 -8.81 -1.04
C THR A 57 2.26 -8.59 -2.13
N VAL A 58 3.37 -7.94 -1.80
CA VAL A 58 4.45 -7.63 -2.73
C VAL A 58 5.73 -8.29 -2.25
N ASN A 59 6.29 -9.20 -3.05
CA ASN A 59 7.63 -9.72 -2.83
C ASN A 59 8.61 -8.87 -3.63
N TRP A 60 9.56 -8.25 -2.93
CA TRP A 60 10.52 -7.33 -3.51
C TRP A 60 11.83 -7.37 -2.74
N THR A 61 12.86 -6.69 -3.25
CA THR A 61 14.08 -6.39 -2.49
C THR A 61 14.02 -4.94 -2.04
N GLU A 62 14.02 -4.73 -0.73
CA GLU A 62 13.90 -3.40 -0.11
C GLU A 62 15.20 -2.60 -0.34
N PRO A 63 15.18 -1.45 -1.03
CA PRO A 63 16.39 -0.85 -1.57
C PRO A 63 17.06 0.20 -0.67
N PHE A 64 16.41 0.61 0.42
CA PHE A 64 16.86 1.73 1.24
C PHE A 64 17.80 1.24 2.34
N VAL A 65 17.30 0.41 3.28
CA VAL A 65 18.01 0.11 4.53
C VAL A 65 18.59 -1.30 4.51
N THR A 66 17.72 -2.30 4.40
CA THR A 66 18.05 -3.72 4.54
C THR A 66 18.70 -4.31 3.30
N GLN A 67 18.33 -3.84 2.10
CA GLN A 67 18.85 -4.35 0.82
C GLN A 67 18.61 -5.86 0.64
N LYS A 68 17.56 -6.39 1.29
CA LYS A 68 17.25 -7.82 1.33
C LYS A 68 15.87 -8.10 0.75
N PRO A 69 15.63 -9.33 0.25
CA PRO A 69 14.30 -9.79 -0.08
C PRO A 69 13.37 -9.64 1.12
N GLN A 70 12.19 -9.09 0.86
CA GLN A 70 11.17 -8.81 1.85
C GLN A 70 9.79 -9.00 1.21
N THR A 71 8.83 -9.40 2.02
CA THR A 71 7.41 -9.41 1.64
C THR A 71 6.70 -8.26 2.32
N LEU A 72 6.16 -7.32 1.53
CA LEU A 72 5.27 -6.27 2.03
C LEU A 72 3.83 -6.73 1.98
N LYS A 73 3.09 -6.39 3.03
CA LYS A 73 1.64 -6.52 3.09
C LYS A 73 1.05 -5.11 2.99
N LEU A 74 0.02 -4.96 2.17
CA LEU A 74 -0.63 -3.68 1.90
C LEU A 74 -2.14 -3.77 2.13
N ILE A 75 -2.71 -2.72 2.72
CA ILE A 75 -4.14 -2.41 2.66
C ILE A 75 -4.26 -1.13 1.84
N ILE A 76 -4.98 -1.20 0.72
CA ILE A 76 -5.17 -0.11 -0.22
C ILE A 76 -6.66 0.23 -0.23
N GLN A 77 -7.01 1.48 0.06
CA GLN A 77 -8.38 1.98 0.00
C GLN A 77 -8.47 3.12 -1.02
N THR A 78 -9.46 3.05 -1.90
CA THR A 78 -9.68 4.04 -2.95
C THR A 78 -11.15 4.43 -3.00
N TRP A 79 -11.43 5.71 -3.17
CA TRP A 79 -12.78 6.23 -3.39
C TRP A 79 -12.70 7.53 -4.19
N THR A 80 -13.83 7.94 -4.74
CA THR A 80 -13.99 9.27 -5.33
C THR A 80 -15.02 10.01 -4.49
N ASP A 81 -14.65 11.18 -3.99
CA ASP A 81 -15.59 12.06 -3.32
C ASP A 81 -16.58 12.61 -4.35
N LYS A 82 -17.87 12.36 -4.15
CA LYS A 82 -18.93 12.81 -5.06
C LYS A 82 -19.15 14.32 -5.04
N ALA A 83 -18.86 14.98 -3.92
CA ALA A 83 -19.06 16.42 -3.79
C ALA A 83 -17.98 17.21 -4.52
N THR A 84 -16.72 16.80 -4.38
CA THR A 84 -15.57 17.50 -4.97
C THR A 84 -15.10 16.90 -6.30
N GLY A 85 -15.49 15.66 -6.61
CA GLY A 85 -14.98 14.89 -7.75
C GLY A 85 -13.55 14.38 -7.55
N ASN A 86 -12.93 14.62 -6.40
CA ASN A 86 -11.55 14.23 -6.14
C ASN A 86 -11.42 12.73 -5.88
N GLY A 87 -10.44 12.11 -6.54
CA GLY A 87 -10.04 10.72 -6.25
C GLY A 87 -9.06 10.66 -5.09
N TYR A 88 -9.29 9.73 -4.17
CA TYR A 88 -8.44 9.50 -3.01
C TYR A 88 -7.85 8.09 -3.03
N LEU A 89 -6.62 8.00 -2.54
CA LEU A 89 -5.87 6.76 -2.35
C LEU A 89 -5.27 6.79 -0.94
N PHE A 90 -5.64 5.84 -0.10
CA PHE A 90 -5.06 5.62 1.22
C PHE A 90 -4.39 4.26 1.26
N VAL A 91 -3.12 4.20 1.70
CA VAL A 91 -2.35 2.94 1.72
C VAL A 91 -1.66 2.75 3.06
N CYS A 92 -1.93 1.62 3.70
CA CYS A 92 -1.14 1.12 4.83
C CYS A 92 -0.19 0.03 4.32
N VAL A 93 1.10 0.12 4.65
CA VAL A 93 2.11 -0.84 4.19
C VAL A 93 3.03 -1.21 5.34
N SER A 94 3.24 -2.52 5.53
CA SER A 94 4.26 -3.00 6.46
C SER A 94 4.77 -4.38 6.05
N PRO A 95 6.05 -4.70 6.29
CA PRO A 95 6.56 -6.07 6.16
C PRO A 95 6.16 -6.98 7.33
N GLN A 96 5.67 -6.40 8.43
CA GLN A 96 5.27 -7.15 9.62
C GLN A 96 3.95 -7.89 9.39
N ASP A 97 3.71 -8.93 10.18
CA ASP A 97 2.44 -9.65 10.13
C ASP A 97 1.23 -8.75 10.39
N LEU A 98 0.09 -9.01 9.74
CA LEU A 98 -1.13 -8.19 9.86
C LEU A 98 -1.66 -8.12 11.30
N LYS A 99 -1.25 -9.07 12.16
CA LYS A 99 -1.56 -9.11 13.59
C LYS A 99 -0.62 -8.27 14.46
N ALA A 100 0.49 -7.77 13.92
CA ALA A 100 1.44 -6.95 14.67
C ALA A 100 0.86 -5.57 15.01
N ASP A 101 1.26 -5.01 16.15
CA ASP A 101 0.71 -3.76 16.71
C ASP A 101 0.82 -2.54 15.77
N ILE A 102 1.82 -2.54 14.88
CA ILE A 102 1.97 -1.49 13.87
C ILE A 102 0.73 -1.37 12.97
N TRP A 103 0.05 -2.48 12.69
CA TRP A 103 -1.18 -2.47 11.89
C TRP A 103 -2.34 -1.83 12.61
N GLN A 104 -2.43 -1.97 13.94
CA GLN A 104 -3.42 -1.25 14.71
C GLN A 104 -3.14 0.26 14.67
N SER A 105 -1.87 0.64 14.80
CA SER A 105 -1.46 2.05 14.71
C SER A 105 -1.80 2.67 13.35
N MET A 106 -1.48 1.98 12.24
CA MET A 106 -1.83 2.45 10.89
C MET A 106 -3.35 2.53 10.67
N ARG A 107 -4.12 1.55 11.17
CA ARG A 107 -5.58 1.60 11.11
C ARG A 107 -6.16 2.77 11.90
N ASN A 108 -5.61 3.08 13.08
CA ASN A 108 -6.02 4.24 13.87
C ASN A 108 -5.75 5.57 13.14
N ILE A 109 -4.59 5.70 12.48
CA ILE A 109 -4.26 6.88 11.66
C ILE A 109 -5.26 7.04 10.52
N ARG A 110 -5.56 5.95 9.82
CA ARG A 110 -6.54 5.91 8.74
C ARG A 110 -7.95 6.29 9.22
N ASP A 111 -8.40 5.72 10.34
CA ASP A 111 -9.72 6.01 10.90
C ASP A 111 -9.81 7.48 11.36
N THR A 112 -8.71 8.04 11.89
CA THR A 112 -8.62 9.46 12.23
C THR A 112 -8.69 10.35 10.99
N PHE A 113 -8.00 9.96 9.91
CA PHE A 113 -8.07 10.65 8.62
C PHE A 113 -9.51 10.72 8.11
N TYR A 114 -10.25 9.60 8.14
CA TYR A 114 -11.66 9.57 7.73
C TYR A 114 -12.56 10.45 8.57
N ARG A 115 -12.40 10.43 9.90
CA ARG A 115 -13.15 11.32 10.79
C ARG A 115 -12.91 12.80 10.50
N ASN A 116 -11.72 13.16 10.03
CA ASN A 116 -11.40 14.52 9.67
C ASN A 116 -11.92 14.93 8.29
N LEU A 117 -12.16 13.97 7.38
CA LEU A 117 -12.81 14.23 6.09
C LEU A 117 -14.32 14.49 6.22
N GLN A 118 -14.95 14.02 7.29
CA GLN A 118 -16.38 14.20 7.55
C GLN A 118 -16.73 15.54 8.23
N LYS A 119 -15.73 16.32 8.65
CA LYS A 119 -15.91 17.62 9.30
C LYS A 119 -15.92 18.74 8.26
#